data_AF-A0A8S0PUM0-F1
#
_entry.id   AF-A0A8S0PUM0-F1
#
_cell.length_a   1.000
_cell.length_b   1.000
_cell.length_c   1.000
_cell.angle_alpha   90.00
_cell.angle_beta   90.00
_cell.angle_gamma   90.00
#
_symmetry.space_group_name_H-M   'P 1'
#
loop_
_entity.id
_entity.type
_entity.pdbx_description
1 polymer ?
#
loop_
_entity_poly.entity_id
_entity_poly.type
_entity_poly.pdbx_seq_one_letter_code
_entity_poly.pdbx_strand_id
1 'polypeptide(L)' 'MENILGLLRITIQRGKNLAKRDARSSDPYVIVRLGKQKVKTRVMRKNLNPEWNEELTLTIADPNIPIKLVSSVSFCIL' A
#
# COMPACT_ATOMS: atom_id res chain seq x y z
N MET A 1 6.80 -1.40 27.89
CA MET A 1 7.80 -0.92 26.92
C MET A 1 7.51 -1.59 25.60
N GLU A 2 7.28 -0.83 24.54
CA GLU A 2 7.17 -1.43 23.20
C GLU A 2 8.55 -1.94 22.81
N ASN A 3 8.72 -3.27 22.77
CA ASN A 3 9.95 -3.88 22.30
C ASN A 3 10.00 -3.73 20.79
N ILE A 4 10.79 -2.76 20.32
CA ILE A 4 11.05 -2.56 18.90
C ILE A 4 12.18 -3.51 18.51
N LEU A 5 11.87 -4.51 17.71
CA LEU A 5 12.84 -5.50 17.22
C LEU A 5 13.59 -4.98 15.97
N GLY A 6 12.96 -4.09 15.20
CA GLY A 6 13.58 -3.49 14.03
C GLY A 6 12.64 -2.65 13.20
N LEU A 7 13.15 -2.13 12.09
CA LEU A 7 12.41 -1.36 11.09
C LEU A 7 12.33 -2.16 9.79
N LEU A 8 11.11 -2.29 9.27
CA LEU A 8 10.84 -2.88 7.97
C LEU A 8 10.62 -1.75 6.95
N ARG A 9 11.51 -1.66 5.97
CA ARG A 9 11.44 -0.67 4.91
C ARG A 9 10.93 -1.32 3.62
N ILE A 10 9.80 -0.83 3.12
CA ILE A 10 9.10 -1.40 1.97
C ILE A 10 9.03 -0.35 0.89
N THR A 11 9.71 -0.60 -0.23
CA THR A 11 9.65 0.27 -1.40
C THR A 11 8.57 -0.22 -2.36
N ILE A 12 7.52 0.56 -2.53
CA ILE A 12 6.46 0.28 -3.51
C ILE A 12 6.81 1.01 -4.79
N GLN A 13 7.27 0.25 -5.78
CA GLN A 13 7.69 0.79 -7.07
C GLN A 13 6.49 1.11 -7.96
N ARG A 14 5.81 0.07 -8.48
CA ARG A 14 4.72 0.25 -9.45
C ARG A 14 3.70 -0.87 -9.44
N GLY A 15 2.48 -0.56 -9.88
CA GLY A 15 1.45 -1.51 -10.25
C GLY A 15 1.37 -1.62 -11.77
N LYS A 16 1.07 -2.82 -12.28
CA LYS A 16 0.92 -3.05 -13.72
C LYS A 16 -0.41 -3.73 -13.98
N ASN A 17 -1.14 -3.26 -15.01
CA ASN A 17 -2.41 -3.82 -15.44
C ASN A 17 -3.42 -3.97 -14.28
N LEU A 18 -3.60 -2.90 -13.50
CA LEU A 18 -4.58 -2.92 -12.42
C LEU A 18 -6.00 -3.02 -12.99
N ALA A 19 -6.86 -3.72 -12.26
CA ALA A 19 -8.25 -3.90 -12.65
C ALA A 19 -8.97 -2.55 -12.74
N LYS A 20 -9.65 -2.32 -13.87
CA LYS A 20 -10.54 -1.17 -14.05
C LYS A 20 -11.77 -1.37 -13.17
N ARG A 21 -11.92 -0.51 -12.17
CA ARG A 21 -13.13 -0.42 -11.35
C ARG A 21 -14.06 0.71 -11.78
N ASP A 22 -13.57 1.79 -12.40
CA ASP A 22 -14.42 2.84 -12.99
C ASP A 22 -14.53 2.70 -14.53
N ALA A 23 -15.45 3.46 -15.13
CA ALA A 23 -15.81 3.40 -16.55
C ALA A 23 -14.63 3.50 -17.55
N ARG A 24 -13.53 4.17 -17.16
CA ARG A 24 -12.32 4.30 -18.01
C ARG A 24 -11.01 3.98 -17.29
N SER A 25 -10.94 4.16 -15.96
CA SER A 25 -9.71 4.01 -15.21
C SER A 25 -9.98 3.67 -13.74
N SER A 26 -9.01 3.81 -12.85
CA SER A 26 -9.18 3.68 -11.40
C SER A 26 -8.17 4.54 -10.66
N ASP A 27 -8.42 4.72 -9.37
CA ASP A 27 -7.53 5.47 -8.48
C ASP A 27 -6.82 4.51 -7.51
N PRO A 28 -5.75 3.80 -7.95
CA PRO A 28 -5.08 2.81 -7.11
C PRO A 28 -4.19 3.43 -6.03
N TYR A 29 -4.14 2.71 -4.91
CA TYR A 29 -3.17 2.90 -3.84
C TYR A 29 -2.89 1.54 -3.16
N VAL A 30 -1.75 1.44 -2.49
CA VAL A 30 -1.39 0.23 -1.74
C VAL A 30 -1.43 0.54 -0.25
N ILE A 31 -2.05 -0.35 0.51
CA ILE A 31 -2.01 -0.35 1.96
C ILE A 31 -1.09 -1.49 2.40
N VAL A 32 -0.14 -1.18 3.26
CA VAL A 32 0.63 -2.19 3.99
C VAL A 32 0.14 -2.22 5.43
N ARG A 33 -0.16 -3.43 5.91
CA ARG A 33 -0.57 -3.68 7.29
C ARG A 33 0.40 -4.63 7.97
N LEU A 34 0.83 -4.26 9.18
CA LEU A 34 1.61 -5.10 10.08
C LEU A 34 0.94 -5.06 11.45
N GLY A 35 0.14 -6.08 11.75
CA GLY A 35 -0.68 -6.13 12.97
C GLY A 35 -1.66 -4.96 13.03
N LYS A 36 -1.45 -4.04 13.99
CA LYS A 36 -2.25 -2.81 14.17
C LYS A 36 -1.73 -1.63 13.34
N GLN A 37 -0.50 -1.69 12.85
CA GLN A 37 0.06 -0.63 12.03
C GLN A 37 -0.49 -0.71 10.60
N LYS A 38 -0.86 0.45 10.06
CA LYS A 38 -1.39 0.59 8.70
C LYS A 38 -0.77 1.83 8.06
N VAL A 39 -0.02 1.62 6.99
CA VAL A 39 0.56 2.69 6.16
C VAL A 39 0.02 2.55 4.74
N LYS A 40 -0.07 3.65 4.01
CA LYS A 40 -0.61 3.67 2.64
C LYS A 40 0.25 4.55 1.75
N THR A 41 0.33 4.21 0.47
CA THR A 41 0.94 5.07 -0.55
C THR A 41 0.02 6.23 -0.92
N ARG A 42 0.54 7.19 -1.69
CA ARG A 42 -0.30 8.15 -2.40
C ARG A 42 -1.30 7.46 -3.34
N VAL A 43 -2.45 8.10 -3.52
CA VAL A 43 -3.46 7.68 -4.50
C VAL A 43 -3.07 8.20 -5.86
N MET A 44 -2.96 7.33 -6.85
CA MET A 44 -2.68 7.71 -8.23
C MET A 44 -3.98 7.84 -9.00
N ARG A 45 -4.35 9.04 -9.41
CA ARG A 45 -5.64 9.27 -10.09
C ARG A 45 -5.64 8.74 -11.52
N LYS A 46 -6.72 8.06 -11.90
CA LYS A 46 -7.01 7.58 -13.26
C LYS A 46 -5.82 6.86 -13.91
N ASN A 47 -5.06 6.08 -13.15
CA ASN A 47 -3.89 5.39 -13.67
C ASN A 47 -3.93 3.89 -13.35
N LEU A 48 -3.91 3.03 -14.39
CA LEU A 48 -3.91 1.57 -14.25
C LEU A 48 -2.49 0.98 -14.19
N ASN A 49 -1.48 1.80 -14.46
CA ASN A 49 -0.07 1.48 -14.34
C ASN A 49 0.62 2.52 -13.44
N PRO A 50 0.20 2.63 -12.16
CA PRO A 50 0.75 3.62 -11.24
C PRO A 50 2.22 3.34 -10.91
N GLU A 51 3.05 4.38 -10.90
CA GLU A 51 4.43 4.32 -10.40
C GLU A 51 4.54 5.18 -9.13
N TRP A 52 4.45 4.52 -7.98
CA TRP A 52 4.54 5.18 -6.68
C TRP A 52 5.98 5.56 -6.35
N ASN A 53 6.94 4.65 -6.55
CA ASN A 53 8.33 4.84 -6.12
C ASN A 53 8.40 5.41 -4.69
N GLU A 54 7.57 4.88 -3.80
CA GLU A 54 7.33 5.39 -2.46
C GLU A 54 7.84 4.39 -1.43
N GLU A 55 8.55 4.89 -0.42
CA GLU A 55 9.10 4.09 0.66
C GLU A 55 8.21 4.20 1.90
N LEU A 56 7.78 3.06 2.41
CA LEU A 56 6.96 2.94 3.60
C LEU A 56 7.75 2.20 4.68
N THR A 57 7.83 2.80 5.87
CA THR A 57 8.55 2.21 7.01
C THR A 57 7.55 1.77 8.07
N LEU A 58 7.72 0.56 8.56
CA LEU A 58 6.92 -0.05 9.62
C LEU A 58 7.83 -0.53 10.73
N THR A 59 7.35 -0.47 11.98
CA THR A 59 8.11 -0.92 13.14
C THR A 59 7.77 -2.37 13.44
N ILE A 60 8.75 -3.26 13.48
CA ILE A 60 8.54 -4.66 13.85
C ILE A 60 8.58 -4.76 15.38
N ALA A 61 7.43 -5.08 15.98
CA ALA A 61 7.34 -5.40 17.41
C ALA A 61 7.30 -6.91 17.67
N ASP A 62 6.82 -7.70 16.71
CA ASP A 62 6.74 -9.16 16.77
C ASP A 62 6.94 -9.74 15.36
N PRO A 63 7.95 -10.61 15.13
CA PRO A 63 8.24 -11.17 13.82
C PRO A 63 7.22 -12.23 13.38
N ASN A 64 6.39 -12.74 14.29
CA ASN A 64 5.36 -13.73 13.99
C ASN A 64 4.11 -13.09 13.36
N ILE A 65 3.99 -11.77 13.38
CA ILE A 65 2.86 -11.06 12.79
C ILE A 65 3.05 -11.00 11.26
N PRO A 66 2.10 -11.54 10.47
CA PRO A 66 2.20 -11.51 9.03
C PRO A 66 2.00 -10.10 8.48
N ILE A 67 2.84 -9.74 7.51
CA ILE A 67 2.67 -8.52 6.72
C ILE A 67 1.54 -8.77 5.70
N LYS A 68 0.53 -7.92 5.71
CA LYS A 68 -0.59 -7.98 4.75
C LYS A 68 -0.50 -6.80 3.80
N LEU A 69 -0.31 -7.12 2.52
CA LEU A 69 -0.38 -6.15 1.43
C LEU A 69 -1.79 -6.16 0.86
N VAL A 70 -2.42 -4.98 0.81
CA VAL A 70 -3.76 -4.79 0.27
C VAL A 70 -3.68 -3.74 -0.83
N SER A 71 -3.82 -4.16 -2.08
CA SER A 71 -4.04 -3.24 -3.20
C SER A 71 -5.51 -2.82 -3.21
N SER A 72 -5.77 -1.54 -3.00
CA SER A 72 -7.12 -0.97 -3.09
C SER A 72 -7.19 -0.04 -4.28
N VAL A 73 -8.19 -0.27 -5.12
CA VAL A 73 -8.59 0.65 -6.18
C VAL A 73 -9.81 1.39 -5.64
N SER A 74 -9.64 2.70 -5.38
CA SER A 74 -10.78 3.54 -5.01
C SER A 74 -11.66 3.71 -6.25
N PHE A 75 -12.96 3.47 -6.08
CA PHE A 75 -13.95 4.01 -7.00
C PHE A 75 -13.98 5.50 -6.73
N CYS A 76 -13.54 6.31 -7.69
CA CYS A 76 -13.75 7.75 -7.60
C CYS A 76 -15.17 8.00 -8.12
N ILE A 77 -16.17 7.90 -7.24
CA ILE A 77 -17.49 8.47 -7.51
C ILE A 77 -17.29 10.00 -7.45
N LEU A 78 -17.02 10.59 -8.61
CA LEU A 78 -17.41 11.97 -8.90
C LEU A 78 -18.85 11.94 -9.41
#